data_AF-A0A9C7PRA6-F1
#
_entry.id   AF-A0A9C7PRA6-F1
#
_cell.length_a   1.000
_cell.length_b   1.000
_cell.length_c   1.000
_cell.angle_alpha   90.00
_cell.angle_beta   90.00
_cell.angle_gamma   90.00
#
_symmetry.space_group_name_H-M   'P 1'
#
loop_
_entity.id
_entity.type
_entity.pdbx_description
1 polymer ?
#
loop_
_entity_poly.entity_id
_entity_poly.type
_entity_poly.pdbx_seq_one_letter_code
_entity_poly.pdbx_strand_id
1 'polypeptide(L)'
;MFAFITPNTSFQQLFYSTFCPKKAQRSCLGFHSCAVQTVKASLRPLLWEQCKRDIAKVQQLFQNLPIDGQRTIHTALALALAFTLCMPTTSLALTRSDIRSLTYDQVKGTGIASRCPEVDTAKGIIKLDKNKKYKLVDLCLEPKSFQVEEEYVTKRGKGESRREFVDAKLVTRATYTLSNIEGTLNFEDNDLVFRERDGLDYAACTVQLPGGERVPFLFSIKKLVAKAANVDQGINTATEFGGQFKVTGYRTGLFLDPKGRGGTSGYDMAVALPAREADGAEGQDDLLRENNKTFDVTDGSIEMAVNKLDPSSGEIAGVFVSEQLSDTDMGAKDPKRLLLKGIFYARVVEDAAATE
;
A
#
# COMPACT_ATOMS: atom_id res chain seq x y z
N MET A 1 -2.39 -16.05 -62.52
CA MET A 1 -3.78 -15.63 -62.68
C MET A 1 -4.10 -14.70 -61.51
N PHE A 2 -4.28 -13.42 -61.80
CA PHE A 2 -4.55 -12.37 -60.81
C PHE A 2 -5.93 -12.58 -60.17
N ALA A 3 -6.02 -12.39 -58.85
CA ALA A 3 -7.27 -12.00 -58.20
C ALA A 3 -6.96 -10.83 -57.25
N PHE A 4 -7.26 -9.63 -57.75
CA PHE A 4 -7.34 -8.40 -56.96
C PHE A 4 -8.47 -8.53 -55.95
N ILE A 5 -8.20 -8.27 -54.67
CA ILE A 5 -9.21 -7.88 -53.69
C ILE A 5 -8.84 -6.47 -53.20
N THR A 6 -9.81 -5.58 -53.30
CA THR A 6 -9.77 -4.12 -53.09
C THR A 6 -9.35 -3.69 -51.68
N PRO A 7 -8.73 -2.49 -51.52
CA PRO A 7 -8.22 -1.99 -50.25
C PRO A 7 -9.26 -1.09 -49.58
N ASN A 8 -10.31 -1.63 -48.96
CA ASN A 8 -11.19 -0.78 -48.14
C ASN A 8 -12.01 -1.51 -47.07
N THR A 9 -11.37 -2.40 -46.32
CA THR A 9 -11.89 -2.84 -45.02
C THR A 9 -10.93 -2.37 -43.95
N SER A 10 -11.35 -1.31 -43.27
CA SER A 10 -10.64 -0.59 -42.22
C SER A 10 -9.88 -1.53 -41.26
N PHE A 11 -8.56 -1.37 -41.18
CA PHE A 11 -7.66 -1.98 -40.20
C PHE A 11 -8.14 -1.77 -38.75
N GLN A 12 -8.98 -0.76 -38.53
CA GLN A 12 -9.64 -0.41 -37.28
C GLN A 12 -10.64 -1.49 -36.82
N GLN A 13 -11.33 -2.19 -37.74
CA GLN A 13 -12.31 -3.24 -37.38
C GLN A 13 -11.64 -4.56 -36.97
N LEU A 14 -10.51 -4.90 -37.60
CA LEU A 14 -9.76 -6.11 -37.26
C LEU A 14 -9.12 -5.99 -35.88
N PHE A 15 -8.50 -4.85 -35.56
CA PHE A 15 -7.88 -4.60 -34.25
C PHE A 15 -8.88 -4.49 -33.09
N TYR A 16 -10.04 -3.86 -33.30
CA TYR A 16 -11.09 -3.74 -32.27
C TYR A 16 -11.72 -5.09 -31.88
N SER A 17 -11.71 -6.06 -32.80
CA SER A 17 -12.42 -7.34 -32.62
C SER A 17 -11.61 -8.39 -31.86
N THR A 18 -10.28 -8.29 -31.86
CA THR A 18 -9.35 -9.29 -31.28
C THR A 18 -8.83 -8.91 -29.90
N PHE A 19 -8.73 -7.63 -29.56
CA PHE A 19 -8.01 -7.19 -28.34
C PHE A 19 -8.89 -6.70 -27.19
N CYS A 20 -10.22 -6.66 -27.35
CA CYS A 20 -11.07 -6.09 -26.31
C CYS A 20 -12.39 -6.90 -26.20
N PRO A 21 -12.88 -7.22 -24.98
CA PRO A 21 -13.98 -8.17 -24.81
C PRO A 21 -15.28 -7.66 -25.45
N LYS A 22 -15.85 -8.45 -26.37
CA LYS A 22 -17.08 -8.11 -27.09
C LYS A 22 -18.23 -7.78 -26.11
N LYS A 23 -18.91 -6.67 -26.35
CA LYS A 23 -20.19 -6.32 -25.71
C LYS A 23 -21.22 -7.38 -26.10
N ALA A 24 -21.64 -8.21 -25.15
CA ALA A 24 -22.66 -9.23 -25.41
C ALA A 24 -24.03 -8.53 -25.59
N GLN A 25 -24.47 -8.37 -26.84
CA GLN A 25 -25.87 -8.09 -27.13
C GLN A 25 -26.65 -9.38 -26.89
N ARG A 26 -27.43 -9.43 -25.79
CA ARG A 26 -28.45 -10.47 -25.61
C ARG A 26 -29.64 -10.13 -26.50
N SER A 27 -29.81 -10.89 -27.58
CA SER A 27 -31.09 -11.00 -28.29
C SER A 27 -32.10 -11.67 -27.38
N CYS A 28 -33.17 -10.97 -27.02
CA CYS A 28 -34.30 -11.54 -26.28
C CYS A 28 -35.18 -12.33 -27.25
N LEU A 29 -35.16 -13.65 -27.15
CA LEU A 29 -36.28 -14.50 -27.51
C LEU A 29 -37.02 -14.82 -26.21
N GLY A 30 -38.29 -14.45 -26.16
CA GLY A 30 -39.09 -14.41 -24.94
C GLY A 30 -39.34 -15.78 -24.31
N PHE A 31 -39.47 -15.79 -22.99
CA PHE A 31 -40.50 -16.51 -22.24
C PHE A 31 -40.55 -15.93 -20.82
N HIS A 32 -41.76 -15.74 -20.29
CA HIS A 32 -42.05 -15.16 -18.98
C HIS A 32 -41.36 -15.91 -17.83
N SER A 33 -40.56 -15.20 -17.04
CA SER A 33 -40.35 -15.47 -15.61
C SER A 33 -39.66 -14.26 -14.98
N CYS A 34 -40.36 -13.61 -14.06
CA CYS A 34 -39.84 -12.50 -13.26
C CYS A 34 -38.78 -13.04 -12.30
N ALA A 35 -37.51 -12.90 -12.65
CA ALA A 35 -36.38 -13.20 -11.78
C ALA A 35 -35.66 -11.89 -11.43
N VAL A 36 -35.57 -11.61 -10.14
CA VAL A 36 -34.85 -10.50 -9.52
C VAL A 36 -33.42 -10.45 -10.10
N GLN A 37 -33.14 -9.42 -10.91
CA GLN A 37 -31.81 -9.18 -11.47
C GLN A 37 -30.92 -8.59 -10.38
N THR A 38 -30.13 -9.45 -9.74
CA THR A 38 -28.90 -9.03 -9.09
C THR A 38 -27.94 -8.56 -10.18
N VAL A 39 -27.78 -7.24 -10.33
CA VAL A 39 -26.80 -6.64 -11.22
C VAL A 39 -25.42 -6.99 -10.68
N LYS A 40 -24.81 -8.07 -11.19
CA LYS A 40 -23.37 -8.30 -11.06
C LYS A 40 -22.69 -7.16 -11.80
N ALA A 41 -22.25 -6.14 -11.06
CA ALA A 41 -21.49 -5.02 -11.60
C ALA A 41 -20.16 -5.56 -12.17
N SER A 42 -20.13 -5.87 -13.46
CA SER A 42 -18.92 -6.34 -14.12
C SER A 42 -18.06 -5.12 -14.44
N LEU A 43 -16.78 -5.14 -14.08
CA LEU A 43 -15.76 -4.12 -14.42
C LEU A 43 -15.48 -3.98 -15.92
N ARG A 44 -16.12 -4.80 -16.76
CA ARG A 44 -15.92 -4.86 -18.23
C ARG A 44 -16.13 -3.54 -18.98
N PRO A 45 -17.14 -2.70 -18.68
CA PRO A 45 -17.34 -1.45 -19.41
C PRO A 45 -16.28 -0.40 -19.05
N LEU A 46 -15.77 -0.41 -17.81
CA LEU A 46 -14.69 0.48 -17.38
C LEU A 46 -13.34 0.07 -17.98
N LEU A 47 -13.06 -1.24 -17.98
CA LEU A 47 -11.91 -1.82 -18.70
C LEU A 47 -11.92 -1.47 -20.19
N TRP A 48 -13.11 -1.48 -20.80
CA TRP A 48 -13.29 -1.14 -22.21
C TRP A 48 -13.00 0.35 -22.50
N GLU A 49 -13.50 1.27 -21.67
CA GLU A 49 -13.23 2.70 -21.84
C GLU A 49 -11.77 3.08 -21.52
N GLN A 50 -11.14 2.41 -20.56
CA GLN A 50 -9.72 2.62 -20.27
C GLN A 50 -8.84 2.08 -21.41
N CYS A 51 -9.15 0.89 -21.92
CA CYS A 51 -8.47 0.32 -23.09
C CYS A 51 -8.55 1.24 -24.31
N LYS A 52 -9.70 1.88 -24.55
CA LYS A 52 -9.82 2.91 -25.61
C LYS A 52 -8.90 4.11 -25.39
N ARG A 53 -8.81 4.62 -24.15
CA ARG A 53 -7.93 5.75 -23.81
C ARG A 53 -6.46 5.39 -24.00
N ASP A 54 -6.07 4.19 -23.60
CA ASP A 54 -4.70 3.70 -23.76
C ASP A 54 -4.34 3.49 -25.24
N ILE A 55 -5.27 2.95 -26.04
CA ILE A 55 -5.11 2.86 -27.50
C ILE A 55 -4.98 4.24 -28.14
N ALA A 56 -5.75 5.23 -27.69
CA ALA A 56 -5.65 6.61 -28.20
C ALA A 56 -4.29 7.25 -27.89
N LYS A 57 -3.72 7.01 -26.68
CA LYS A 57 -2.37 7.46 -26.31
C LYS A 57 -1.29 6.80 -27.17
N VAL A 58 -1.40 5.50 -27.42
CA VAL A 58 -0.47 4.76 -28.31
C VAL A 58 -0.56 5.29 -29.74
N GLN A 59 -1.76 5.61 -30.22
CA GLN A 59 -1.96 6.18 -31.54
C GLN A 59 -1.35 7.58 -31.69
N GLN A 60 -1.42 8.42 -30.65
CA GLN A 60 -0.76 9.73 -30.65
C GLN A 60 0.78 9.61 -30.61
N LEU A 61 1.32 8.65 -29.85
CA LEU A 61 2.75 8.35 -29.86
C LEU A 61 3.23 7.89 -31.25
N PHE A 62 2.39 7.13 -31.96
CA PHE A 62 2.68 6.66 -33.31
C PHE A 62 2.70 7.79 -34.36
N GLN A 63 1.86 8.81 -34.18
CA GLN A 63 1.78 9.97 -35.08
C GLN A 63 2.95 10.95 -34.94
N ASN A 64 3.64 10.93 -33.80
CA ASN A 64 4.76 11.83 -33.51
C ASN A 64 6.14 11.23 -33.86
N LEU A 65 6.20 10.03 -34.43
CA LEU A 65 7.46 9.42 -34.89
C LEU A 65 7.83 9.96 -36.29
N PRO A 66 9.08 10.41 -36.51
CA PRO A 66 9.51 10.91 -37.82
C PRO A 66 9.50 9.79 -38.87
N ILE A 67 8.83 10.05 -40.00
CA ILE A 67 8.61 9.07 -41.07
C ILE A 67 9.75 9.17 -42.08
N ASP A 68 10.77 8.34 -41.93
CA ASP A 68 11.75 8.06 -42.99
C ASP A 68 11.70 6.60 -43.44
N GLY A 69 11.32 6.42 -44.71
CA GLY A 69 11.86 5.42 -45.65
C GLY A 69 11.78 3.91 -45.40
N GLN A 70 11.48 3.38 -44.22
CA GLN A 70 11.53 1.92 -43.95
C GLN A 70 10.20 1.34 -43.47
N ARG A 71 9.24 1.23 -44.41
CA ARG A 71 7.86 0.78 -44.16
C ARG A 71 7.66 -0.68 -43.70
N THR A 72 8.70 -1.48 -43.53
CA THR A 72 8.57 -2.91 -43.20
C THR A 72 9.09 -3.31 -41.82
N ILE A 73 9.95 -2.49 -41.18
CA ILE A 73 10.51 -2.80 -39.86
C ILE A 73 9.67 -2.15 -38.75
N HIS A 74 9.10 -0.97 -39.01
CA HIS A 74 8.26 -0.25 -38.05
C HIS A 74 6.92 -0.94 -37.76
N THR A 75 6.36 -1.71 -38.71
CA THR A 75 5.09 -2.44 -38.50
C THR A 75 5.26 -3.64 -37.57
N ALA A 76 6.41 -4.31 -37.60
CA ALA A 76 6.73 -5.42 -36.70
C ALA A 76 7.06 -4.92 -35.28
N LEU A 77 7.77 -3.80 -35.16
CA LEU A 77 8.07 -3.16 -33.87
C LEU A 77 6.81 -2.58 -33.22
N ALA A 78 5.89 -2.03 -34.02
CA ALA A 78 4.59 -1.53 -33.56
C ALA A 78 3.67 -2.64 -33.04
N LEU A 79 3.63 -3.79 -33.71
CA LEU A 79 2.88 -4.95 -33.22
C LEU A 79 3.53 -5.56 -31.96
N ALA A 80 4.86 -5.57 -31.88
CA ALA A 80 5.58 -6.05 -30.69
C ALA A 80 5.38 -5.12 -29.48
N LEU A 81 5.36 -3.79 -29.68
CA LEU A 81 5.01 -2.81 -28.65
C LEU A 81 3.54 -2.86 -28.25
N ALA A 82 2.63 -3.11 -29.20
CA ALA A 82 1.21 -3.30 -28.90
C ALA A 82 0.95 -4.62 -28.13
N PHE A 83 1.74 -5.67 -28.36
CA PHE A 83 1.64 -6.94 -27.64
C PHE A 83 2.24 -6.86 -26.22
N THR A 84 3.30 -6.07 -26.01
CA THR A 84 3.84 -5.84 -24.66
C THR A 84 2.98 -4.91 -23.80
N LEU A 85 2.20 -4.01 -24.41
CA LEU A 85 1.21 -3.17 -23.73
C LEU A 85 -0.11 -3.89 -23.40
N CYS A 86 -0.34 -5.08 -23.94
CA CYS A 86 -1.54 -5.89 -23.69
C CYS A 86 -1.28 -7.12 -22.79
N MET A 87 -0.06 -7.26 -22.26
CA MET A 87 0.13 -8.04 -21.04
C MET A 87 -0.61 -7.32 -19.92
N PRO A 88 -1.41 -8.01 -19.08
CA PRO A 88 -2.02 -7.39 -17.92
C PRO A 88 -0.89 -6.95 -17.00
N THR A 89 -0.49 -5.68 -17.11
CA THR A 89 0.26 -5.03 -16.06
C THR A 89 -0.65 -5.10 -14.84
N THR A 90 -0.22 -5.88 -13.85
CA THR A 90 -0.87 -5.95 -12.54
C THR A 90 -0.60 -4.65 -11.79
N SER A 91 -1.04 -3.52 -12.34
CA SER A 91 -1.21 -2.25 -11.67
C SER A 91 -2.06 -1.36 -12.56
N LEU A 92 -3.37 -1.60 -12.58
CA LEU A 92 -4.31 -0.53 -12.90
C LEU A 92 -4.09 0.53 -11.82
N ALA A 93 -3.33 1.57 -12.15
CA ALA A 93 -3.19 2.78 -11.38
C ALA A 93 -4.56 3.45 -11.34
N LEU A 94 -5.17 3.54 -10.17
CA LEU A 94 -6.49 4.15 -10.00
C LEU A 94 -6.29 5.51 -9.36
N THR A 95 -6.73 6.56 -10.03
CA THR A 95 -6.70 7.90 -9.47
C THR A 95 -7.83 8.06 -8.43
N ARG A 96 -7.75 9.11 -7.62
CA ARG A 96 -8.82 9.43 -6.66
C ARG A 96 -10.18 9.61 -7.36
N SER A 97 -10.20 10.22 -8.53
CA SER A 97 -11.45 10.47 -9.29
C SER A 97 -12.04 9.16 -9.82
N ASP A 98 -11.19 8.22 -10.27
CA ASP A 98 -11.63 6.89 -10.68
C ASP A 98 -12.24 6.13 -9.52
N ILE A 99 -11.59 6.11 -8.35
CA ILE A 99 -12.10 5.42 -7.15
C ILE A 99 -13.44 6.04 -6.71
N ARG A 100 -13.57 7.36 -6.76
CA ARG A 100 -14.82 8.08 -6.42
C ARG A 100 -15.95 7.83 -7.40
N SER A 101 -15.65 7.47 -8.65
CA SER A 101 -16.66 7.12 -9.64
C SER A 101 -17.27 5.74 -9.43
N LEU A 102 -16.60 4.88 -8.66
CA LEU A 102 -17.03 3.52 -8.39
C LEU A 102 -17.99 3.48 -7.20
N THR A 103 -19.02 2.67 -7.33
CA THR A 103 -19.94 2.33 -6.23
C THR A 103 -19.33 1.26 -5.33
N TYR A 104 -19.81 1.17 -4.10
CA TYR A 104 -19.36 0.17 -3.13
C TYR A 104 -19.41 -1.27 -3.70
N ASP A 105 -20.50 -1.62 -4.38
CA ASP A 105 -20.68 -2.96 -4.96
C ASP A 105 -19.72 -3.27 -6.11
N GLN A 106 -19.21 -2.24 -6.80
CA GLN A 106 -18.16 -2.39 -7.81
C GLN A 106 -16.78 -2.62 -7.20
N VAL A 107 -16.53 -2.08 -6.02
CA VAL A 107 -15.24 -2.20 -5.32
C VAL A 107 -15.18 -3.47 -4.47
N LYS A 108 -16.31 -3.88 -3.89
CA LYS A 108 -16.40 -5.02 -2.97
C LYS A 108 -15.83 -6.31 -3.58
N GLY A 109 -14.80 -6.86 -2.93
CA GLY A 109 -14.17 -8.13 -3.31
C GLY A 109 -13.16 -8.04 -4.46
N THR A 110 -12.92 -6.86 -5.03
CA THR A 110 -11.94 -6.67 -6.10
C THR A 110 -10.50 -6.50 -5.60
N GLY A 111 -10.33 -6.15 -4.32
CA GLY A 111 -9.05 -5.76 -3.73
C GLY A 111 -8.68 -4.29 -3.94
N ILE A 112 -9.46 -3.52 -4.70
CA ILE A 112 -9.22 -2.08 -4.95
C ILE A 112 -9.32 -1.26 -3.65
N ALA A 113 -10.17 -1.67 -2.71
CA ALA A 113 -10.34 -0.97 -1.43
C ALA A 113 -9.06 -0.90 -0.57
N SER A 114 -8.12 -1.82 -0.79
CA SER A 114 -6.85 -1.90 -0.06
C SER A 114 -5.69 -1.33 -0.88
N ARG A 115 -5.96 -0.48 -1.88
CA ARG A 115 -4.92 0.14 -2.72
C ARG A 115 -4.96 1.65 -2.54
N CYS A 116 -3.78 2.27 -2.45
CA CYS A 116 -3.72 3.73 -2.40
C CYS A 116 -3.96 4.33 -3.81
N PRO A 117 -4.60 5.52 -3.89
CA PRO A 117 -4.74 6.22 -5.15
C PRO A 117 -3.37 6.59 -5.74
N GLU A 118 -3.29 6.67 -7.07
CA GLU A 118 -2.13 7.20 -7.76
C GLU A 118 -2.39 8.61 -8.29
N VAL A 119 -1.31 9.38 -8.45
CA VAL A 119 -1.33 10.70 -9.08
C VAL A 119 -0.76 10.57 -10.49
N ASP A 120 -1.43 11.12 -11.50
CA ASP A 120 -1.00 11.05 -12.90
C ASP A 120 0.07 12.11 -13.24
N THR A 121 0.06 13.24 -12.53
CA THR A 121 0.93 14.38 -12.77
C THR A 121 2.25 14.24 -11.99
N ALA A 122 3.38 14.43 -12.66
CA ALA A 122 4.72 14.29 -12.08
C ALA A 122 5.52 15.62 -12.05
N LYS A 123 4.86 16.76 -12.29
CA LYS A 123 5.53 18.07 -12.42
C LYS A 123 4.71 19.16 -11.74
N GLY A 124 5.39 19.99 -10.96
CA GLY A 124 4.80 21.16 -10.33
C GLY A 124 5.43 21.49 -8.99
N ILE A 125 4.88 22.50 -8.33
CA ILE A 125 5.23 22.88 -6.96
C ILE A 125 3.93 23.26 -6.24
N ILE A 126 3.64 22.63 -5.10
CA ILE A 126 2.60 23.08 -4.18
C ILE A 126 3.22 24.17 -3.32
N LYS A 127 2.91 25.43 -3.64
CA LYS A 127 3.40 26.58 -2.88
C LYS A 127 2.70 26.62 -1.53
N LEU A 128 3.50 26.69 -0.47
CA LEU A 128 3.01 26.83 0.90
C LEU A 128 3.44 28.21 1.43
N ASP A 129 2.50 28.92 2.01
CA ASP A 129 2.76 30.19 2.71
C ASP A 129 3.10 29.89 4.17
N LYS A 130 4.22 30.43 4.66
CA LYS A 130 4.65 30.24 6.05
C LYS A 130 3.66 30.83 7.06
N ASN A 131 2.84 31.80 6.66
CA ASN A 131 1.85 32.42 7.53
C ASN A 131 0.54 31.64 7.62
N LYS A 132 0.36 30.62 6.77
CA LYS A 132 -0.86 29.81 6.72
C LYS A 132 -0.62 28.46 7.38
N LYS A 133 -1.69 27.91 7.96
CA LYS A 133 -1.68 26.54 8.49
C LYS A 133 -2.23 25.59 7.46
N TYR A 134 -1.63 24.40 7.37
CA TYR A 134 -2.06 23.36 6.45
C TYR A 134 -2.39 22.09 7.23
N LYS A 135 -3.18 21.24 6.58
CA LYS A 135 -3.47 19.89 7.00
C LYS A 135 -3.08 18.95 5.87
N LEU A 136 -2.49 17.83 6.25
CA LEU A 136 -2.27 16.72 5.35
C LEU A 136 -3.37 15.70 5.66
N VAL A 137 -4.18 15.40 4.66
CA VAL A 137 -5.40 14.58 4.76
C VAL A 137 -5.37 13.46 3.74
N ASP A 138 -6.19 12.45 3.96
CA ASP A 138 -6.27 11.26 3.11
C ASP A 138 -4.91 10.57 2.94
N LEU A 139 -4.01 10.66 3.93
CA LEU A 139 -2.74 9.96 3.88
C LEU A 139 -3.00 8.45 3.88
N CYS A 140 -2.43 7.80 2.87
CA CYS A 140 -2.56 6.40 2.59
C CYS A 140 -1.19 5.80 2.36
N LEU A 141 -0.88 4.71 3.05
CA LEU A 141 0.38 3.97 2.90
C LEU A 141 0.07 2.53 2.48
N GLU A 142 0.58 2.14 1.31
CA GLU A 142 0.45 0.80 0.76
C GLU A 142 1.83 0.11 0.68
N PRO A 143 2.17 -0.73 1.68
CA PRO A 143 3.30 -1.64 1.60
C PRO A 143 3.23 -2.55 0.36
N LYS A 144 4.38 -2.72 -0.30
CA LYS A 144 4.56 -3.62 -1.45
C LYS A 144 5.56 -4.74 -1.17
N SER A 145 6.55 -4.47 -0.32
CA SER A 145 7.52 -5.46 0.15
C SER A 145 7.58 -5.44 1.68
N PHE A 146 7.68 -6.65 2.24
CA PHE A 146 7.82 -6.91 3.66
C PHE A 146 9.12 -7.69 3.86
N GLN A 147 10.10 -7.06 4.48
CA GLN A 147 11.39 -7.67 4.76
C GLN A 147 11.56 -7.81 6.27
N VAL A 148 12.10 -8.94 6.71
CA VAL A 148 12.35 -9.22 8.13
C VAL A 148 13.83 -9.52 8.30
N GLU A 149 14.46 -8.89 9.28
CA GLU A 149 15.84 -9.16 9.64
C GLU A 149 15.95 -10.58 10.23
N GLU A 150 16.81 -11.38 9.62
CA GLU A 150 17.09 -12.74 10.06
C GLU A 150 18.60 -12.91 10.26
N GLU A 151 18.96 -13.67 11.29
CA GLU A 151 20.35 -13.99 11.60
C GLU A 151 20.74 -15.30 10.91
N TYR A 152 21.66 -15.22 9.95
CA TYR A 152 22.20 -16.36 9.25
C TYR A 152 23.51 -16.80 9.88
N VAL A 153 23.58 -18.08 10.30
CA VAL A 153 24.83 -18.74 10.67
C VAL A 153 25.35 -19.51 9.47
N THR A 154 26.26 -18.92 8.71
CA THR A 154 26.87 -19.62 7.56
C THR A 154 27.82 -20.73 8.03
N LYS A 155 27.46 -21.99 7.75
CA LYS A 155 28.32 -23.17 8.03
C LYS A 155 29.69 -23.13 7.35
N ARG A 156 29.89 -22.28 6.32
CA ARG A 156 31.15 -22.14 5.57
C ARG A 156 32.11 -21.07 6.10
N GLY A 157 31.66 -20.17 6.98
CA GLY A 157 32.48 -19.08 7.52
C GLY A 157 32.48 -19.09 9.03
N LYS A 158 33.32 -19.96 9.64
CA LYS A 158 33.78 -19.90 11.05
C LYS A 158 32.84 -19.23 12.10
N GLY A 159 31.56 -19.55 12.12
CA GLY A 159 30.64 -19.07 13.16
C GLY A 159 30.37 -17.55 13.16
N GLU A 160 30.65 -16.82 12.08
CA GLU A 160 30.22 -15.42 11.98
C GLU A 160 28.73 -15.35 11.66
N SER A 161 27.95 -14.71 12.53
CA SER A 161 26.55 -14.43 12.27
C SER A 161 26.39 -13.12 11.51
N ARG A 162 25.59 -13.16 10.43
CA ARG A 162 25.25 -11.98 9.63
C ARG A 162 23.75 -11.75 9.72
N ARG A 163 23.37 -10.50 9.98
CA ARG A 163 21.96 -10.08 9.97
C ARG A 163 21.64 -9.50 8.61
N GLU A 164 20.68 -10.11 7.92
CA GLU A 164 20.25 -9.68 6.60
C GLU A 164 18.72 -9.60 6.54
N PHE A 165 18.21 -8.63 5.79
CA PHE A 165 16.77 -8.49 5.55
C PHE A 165 16.31 -9.47 4.47
N VAL A 166 15.36 -10.32 4.83
CA VAL A 166 14.85 -11.39 3.98
C VAL A 166 13.42 -11.07 3.58
N ASP A 167 13.09 -11.26 2.31
CA ASP A 167 11.71 -11.10 1.83
C ASP A 167 10.78 -12.13 2.47
N ALA A 168 9.73 -11.66 3.11
CA ALA A 168 8.71 -12.47 3.76
C ALA A 168 7.39 -12.43 2.99
N LYS A 169 6.61 -13.52 3.06
CA LYS A 169 5.32 -13.64 2.38
C LYS A 169 4.19 -13.21 3.28
N LEU A 170 3.35 -12.27 2.84
CA LEU A 170 2.18 -11.85 3.59
C LEU A 170 1.12 -12.96 3.65
N VAL A 171 0.60 -13.25 4.84
CA VAL A 171 -0.44 -14.29 5.06
C VAL A 171 -1.80 -13.72 5.50
N THR A 172 -1.86 -12.46 5.92
CA THR A 172 -3.10 -11.80 6.38
C THR A 172 -3.99 -11.24 5.28
N ARG A 173 -3.67 -11.50 4.00
CA ARG A 173 -4.40 -10.97 2.82
C ARG A 173 -4.34 -9.44 2.77
N ALA A 174 -5.25 -8.80 2.03
CA ALA A 174 -5.23 -7.35 1.75
C ALA A 174 -5.76 -6.49 2.91
N THR A 175 -5.16 -6.59 4.09
CA THR A 175 -5.56 -5.85 5.31
C THR A 175 -4.39 -5.07 5.94
N TYR A 176 -3.43 -4.65 5.11
CA TYR A 176 -2.14 -4.09 5.55
C TYR A 176 -1.97 -2.62 5.21
N THR A 177 -2.90 -2.01 4.50
CA THR A 177 -2.82 -0.61 4.09
C THR A 177 -3.35 0.31 5.17
N LEU A 178 -2.64 1.39 5.40
CA LEU A 178 -3.08 2.48 6.26
C LEU A 178 -3.77 3.52 5.39
N SER A 179 -4.88 4.10 5.84
CA SER A 179 -5.68 5.01 5.03
C SER A 179 -6.38 6.07 5.87
N ASN A 180 -6.82 7.14 5.23
CA ASN A 180 -7.58 8.22 5.88
C ASN A 180 -6.84 8.83 7.08
N ILE A 181 -5.51 8.79 7.06
CA ILE A 181 -4.70 9.45 8.09
C ILE A 181 -4.73 10.95 7.83
N GLU A 182 -4.89 11.70 8.90
CA GLU A 182 -4.86 13.14 8.90
C GLU A 182 -3.96 13.70 9.99
N GLY A 183 -3.46 14.91 9.73
CA GLY A 183 -2.57 15.57 10.66
C GLY A 183 -2.29 17.01 10.29
N THR A 184 -1.72 17.73 11.24
CA THR A 184 -1.33 19.13 11.06
C THR A 184 -0.03 19.20 10.28
N LEU A 185 0.05 20.13 9.32
CA LEU A 185 1.23 20.39 8.52
C LEU A 185 1.60 21.88 8.66
N ASN A 186 2.58 22.17 9.52
CA ASN A 186 2.94 23.54 9.89
C ASN A 186 4.44 23.78 9.71
N PHE A 187 4.81 25.05 9.50
CA PHE A 187 6.21 25.45 9.57
C PHE A 187 6.61 25.68 11.04
N GLU A 188 7.58 24.92 11.52
CA GLU A 188 8.23 25.07 12.83
C GLU A 188 9.72 25.39 12.58
N ASP A 189 10.19 26.57 12.99
CA ASP A 189 11.62 26.97 12.86
C ASP A 189 12.21 26.83 11.43
N ASN A 190 11.39 27.14 10.41
CA ASN A 190 11.62 26.95 8.97
C ASN A 190 11.51 25.51 8.43
N ASP A 191 11.42 24.49 9.30
CA ASP A 191 11.12 23.12 8.88
C ASP A 191 9.61 22.97 8.68
N LEU A 192 9.19 22.32 7.59
CA LEU A 192 7.80 21.89 7.45
C LEU A 192 7.59 20.58 8.21
N VAL A 193 6.78 20.60 9.27
CA VAL A 193 6.56 19.46 10.15
C VAL A 193 5.14 18.94 10.01
N PHE A 194 5.03 17.66 9.67
CA PHE A 194 3.80 16.88 9.70
C PHE A 194 3.67 16.18 11.05
N ARG A 195 2.51 16.33 11.70
CA ARG A 195 2.16 15.62 12.93
C ARG A 195 0.85 14.89 12.73
N GLU A 196 0.93 13.56 12.75
CA GLU A 196 -0.23 12.67 12.68
C GLU A 196 -1.15 12.89 13.90
N ARG A 197 -2.46 12.80 13.68
CA ARG A 197 -3.49 13.06 14.69
C ARG A 197 -4.56 11.99 14.74
N ASP A 198 -5.11 11.62 13.59
CA ASP A 198 -6.23 10.69 13.50
C ASP A 198 -6.17 9.89 12.18
N GLY A 199 -6.98 8.83 12.11
CA GLY A 199 -7.17 7.99 10.94
C GLY A 199 -6.87 6.51 11.19
N LEU A 200 -6.88 5.72 10.12
CA LEU A 200 -6.50 4.30 10.18
C LEU A 200 -4.97 4.19 10.09
N ASP A 201 -4.32 4.52 11.20
CA ASP A 201 -2.87 4.67 11.39
C ASP A 201 -2.18 3.39 11.90
N TYR A 202 -2.90 2.27 12.01
CA TYR A 202 -2.33 0.96 12.29
C TYR A 202 -3.06 -0.21 11.60
N ALA A 203 -2.32 -1.28 11.31
CA ALA A 203 -2.81 -2.53 10.76
C ALA A 203 -2.04 -3.73 11.31
N ALA A 204 -2.76 -4.68 11.91
CA ALA A 204 -2.17 -5.94 12.37
C ALA A 204 -1.90 -6.87 11.18
N CYS A 205 -0.64 -7.19 10.95
CA CYS A 205 -0.19 -8.00 9.82
C CYS A 205 0.57 -9.23 10.30
N THR A 206 0.63 -10.25 9.45
CA THR A 206 1.51 -11.40 9.68
C THR A 206 2.17 -11.78 8.38
N VAL A 207 3.48 -11.92 8.44
CA VAL A 207 4.31 -12.38 7.33
C VAL A 207 4.95 -13.70 7.70
N GLN A 208 5.29 -14.49 6.69
CA GLN A 208 5.90 -15.80 6.83
C GLN A 208 7.29 -15.78 6.19
N LEU A 209 8.31 -16.12 6.98
CA LEU A 209 9.69 -16.28 6.55
C LEU A 209 9.85 -17.55 5.70
N PRO A 210 10.92 -17.67 4.89
CA PRO A 210 11.20 -18.87 4.09
C PRO A 210 11.39 -20.18 4.90
N GLY A 211 11.47 -20.14 6.22
CA GLY A 211 11.45 -21.32 7.11
C GLY A 211 10.06 -21.73 7.63
N GLY A 212 9.00 -21.01 7.26
CA GLY A 212 7.64 -21.25 7.75
C GLY A 212 7.29 -20.53 9.04
N GLU A 213 8.28 -19.93 9.74
CA GLU A 213 8.09 -19.08 10.90
C GLU A 213 7.17 -17.89 10.55
N ARG A 214 6.19 -17.63 11.41
CA ARG A 214 5.26 -16.51 11.26
C ARG A 214 5.67 -15.38 12.18
N VAL A 215 5.88 -14.21 11.60
CA VAL A 215 6.24 -12.98 12.31
C VAL A 215 5.02 -12.05 12.26
N PRO A 216 4.20 -12.01 13.32
CA PRO A 216 3.18 -10.99 13.46
C PRO A 216 3.82 -9.64 13.81
N PHE A 217 3.24 -8.56 13.32
CA PHE A 217 3.65 -7.20 13.64
C PHE A 217 2.48 -6.25 13.48
N LEU A 218 2.57 -5.09 14.13
CA LEU A 218 1.60 -4.02 14.02
C LEU A 218 2.19 -2.94 13.11
N PHE A 219 1.85 -2.93 11.82
CA PHE A 219 2.24 -1.82 10.96
C PHE A 219 1.57 -0.56 11.50
N SER A 220 2.35 0.43 11.92
CA SER A 220 1.84 1.60 12.64
C SER A 220 2.56 2.84 12.15
N ILE A 221 1.86 3.98 12.18
CA ILE A 221 2.47 5.32 12.13
C ILE A 221 1.90 6.22 13.22
N LYS A 222 1.42 5.62 14.32
CA LYS A 222 0.87 6.34 15.49
C LYS A 222 1.82 7.39 16.01
N LYS A 223 1.31 8.59 16.25
CA LYS A 223 2.06 9.74 16.77
C LYS A 223 3.27 10.07 15.90
N LEU A 224 3.17 9.88 14.58
CA LEU A 224 4.23 10.23 13.64
C LEU A 224 4.50 11.74 13.69
N VAL A 225 5.77 12.08 13.87
CA VAL A 225 6.28 13.43 13.66
C VAL A 225 7.31 13.35 12.54
N ALA A 226 6.95 13.83 11.35
CA ALA A 226 7.79 13.81 10.17
C ALA A 226 8.19 15.22 9.76
N LYS A 227 9.49 15.46 9.62
CA LYS A 227 10.04 16.71 9.10
C LYS A 227 10.27 16.57 7.60
N ALA A 228 9.90 17.60 6.85
CA ALA A 228 10.16 17.64 5.42
C ALA A 228 11.49 18.35 5.12
N ALA A 229 12.31 17.71 4.28
CA ALA A 229 13.50 18.28 3.67
C ALA A 229 13.17 18.83 2.27
N ASN A 230 14.02 19.74 1.76
CA ASN A 230 13.92 20.32 0.41
C ASN A 230 12.60 21.07 0.14
N VAL A 231 12.21 21.97 1.06
CA VAL A 231 10.92 22.70 1.02
C VAL A 231 11.06 24.18 0.65
N ASP A 232 12.23 24.62 0.19
CA ASP A 232 12.54 26.05 -0.01
C ASP A 232 11.55 26.81 -0.91
N GLN A 233 10.94 26.10 -1.87
CA GLN A 233 9.96 26.65 -2.81
C GLN A 233 8.54 26.13 -2.59
N GLY A 234 8.31 25.32 -1.56
CA GLY A 234 7.11 24.51 -1.36
C GLY A 234 7.37 23.02 -1.62
N ILE A 235 6.30 22.21 -1.64
CA ILE A 235 6.41 20.76 -1.86
C ILE A 235 6.59 20.48 -3.36
N ASN A 236 7.64 19.75 -3.70
CA ASN A 236 8.02 19.35 -5.05
C ASN A 236 8.44 17.86 -5.08
N THR A 237 8.93 17.36 -6.22
CA THR A 237 9.37 15.96 -6.40
C THR A 237 10.72 15.63 -5.75
N ALA A 238 11.37 16.60 -5.11
CA ALA A 238 12.58 16.40 -4.31
C ALA A 238 12.28 16.51 -2.80
N THR A 239 11.03 16.78 -2.43
CA THR A 239 10.62 16.85 -1.03
C THR A 239 10.58 15.46 -0.43
N GLU A 240 11.24 15.32 0.71
CA GLU A 240 11.33 14.06 1.47
C GLU A 240 10.84 14.33 2.89
N PHE A 241 10.00 13.45 3.44
CA PHE A 241 9.54 13.50 4.82
C PHE A 241 10.21 12.38 5.62
N GLY A 242 10.94 12.72 6.67
CA GLY A 242 11.58 11.76 7.58
C GLY A 242 11.07 11.95 9.00
N GLY A 243 10.75 10.87 9.70
CA GLY A 243 10.16 10.96 11.03
C GLY A 243 10.25 9.70 11.87
N GLN A 244 9.93 9.86 13.15
CA GLN A 244 9.75 8.77 14.10
C GLN A 244 8.28 8.65 14.49
N PHE A 245 7.86 7.42 14.78
CA PHE A 245 6.51 7.09 15.23
C PHE A 245 6.56 6.03 16.32
N LYS A 246 5.44 5.85 17.02
CA LYS A 246 5.30 4.86 18.08
C LYS A 246 4.63 3.59 17.54
N VAL A 247 5.14 2.45 17.98
CA VAL A 247 4.52 1.13 17.77
C VAL A 247 4.09 0.63 19.14
N THR A 248 2.80 0.54 19.36
CA THR A 248 2.24 -0.02 20.60
C THR A 248 2.36 -1.54 20.61
N GLY A 249 2.20 -2.15 21.78
CA GLY A 249 2.13 -3.60 21.90
C GLY A 249 1.09 -4.21 20.95
N TYR A 250 1.47 -5.31 20.29
CA TYR A 250 0.61 -6.00 19.32
C TYR A 250 -0.69 -6.51 19.96
N ARG A 251 -0.65 -6.83 21.26
CA ARG A 251 -1.78 -7.19 22.10
C ARG A 251 -2.00 -6.12 23.17
N THR A 252 -3.26 -5.85 23.49
CA THR A 252 -3.65 -4.91 24.55
C THR A 252 -3.85 -5.64 25.88
N GLY A 253 -4.03 -4.89 26.97
CA GLY A 253 -4.06 -5.45 28.33
C GLY A 253 -5.08 -6.56 28.59
N LEU A 254 -6.23 -6.53 27.89
CA LEU A 254 -7.31 -7.52 28.04
C LEU A 254 -7.09 -8.80 27.21
N PHE A 255 -6.01 -8.88 26.43
CA PHE A 255 -5.66 -10.11 25.74
C PHE A 255 -5.26 -11.19 26.74
N LEU A 256 -5.79 -12.39 26.54
CA LEU A 256 -5.46 -13.57 27.34
C LEU A 256 -4.71 -14.57 26.48
N ASP A 257 -3.60 -15.07 26.99
CA ASP A 257 -2.90 -16.19 26.39
C ASP A 257 -3.72 -17.50 26.53
N PRO A 258 -3.32 -18.60 25.87
CA PRO A 258 -4.07 -19.86 25.93
C PRO A 258 -4.21 -20.47 27.32
N LYS A 259 -3.44 -19.99 28.31
CA LYS A 259 -3.52 -20.39 29.72
C LYS A 259 -4.31 -19.39 30.56
N GLY A 260 -4.96 -18.41 29.94
CA GLY A 260 -5.77 -17.41 30.60
C GLY A 260 -4.95 -16.33 31.31
N ARG A 261 -3.65 -16.19 30.99
CA ARG A 261 -2.79 -15.15 31.57
C ARG A 261 -2.83 -13.90 30.70
N GLY A 262 -2.85 -12.72 31.30
CA GLY A 262 -2.91 -11.45 30.58
C GLY A 262 -2.27 -10.32 31.36
N GLY A 263 -2.27 -9.12 30.80
CA GLY A 263 -1.63 -7.96 31.42
C GLY A 263 -2.52 -7.31 32.49
N THR A 264 -3.73 -6.89 32.12
CA THR A 264 -4.65 -6.20 33.04
C THR A 264 -5.69 -7.14 33.65
N SER A 265 -5.87 -8.31 33.05
CA SER A 265 -6.83 -9.33 33.46
C SER A 265 -6.26 -10.72 33.18
N GLY A 266 -6.76 -11.72 33.89
CA GLY A 266 -6.31 -13.11 33.72
C GLY A 266 -5.56 -13.61 34.95
N TYR A 267 -5.04 -14.83 34.85
CA TYR A 267 -4.14 -15.40 35.85
C TYR A 267 -2.76 -14.75 35.77
N ASP A 268 -2.11 -14.62 36.90
CA ASP A 268 -0.73 -14.14 37.08
C ASP A 268 0.29 -15.29 37.19
N MET A 269 -0.19 -16.54 37.25
CA MET A 269 0.61 -17.75 37.37
C MET A 269 0.18 -18.83 36.38
N ALA A 270 1.01 -19.87 36.19
CA ALA A 270 0.62 -21.06 35.45
C ALA A 270 -0.29 -21.96 36.30
N VAL A 271 -1.60 -21.63 36.31
CA VAL A 271 -2.63 -22.32 37.10
C VAL A 271 -2.73 -23.84 36.86
N ALA A 272 -2.25 -24.31 35.70
CA ALA A 272 -2.24 -25.74 35.37
C ALA A 272 -1.10 -26.53 36.07
N LEU A 273 -0.14 -25.84 36.69
CA LEU A 273 1.01 -26.44 37.37
C LEU A 273 1.06 -26.02 38.86
N PRO A 274 0.01 -26.34 39.65
CA PRO A 274 -0.06 -25.88 41.05
C PRO A 274 1.06 -26.44 41.92
N ALA A 275 1.55 -27.65 41.63
CA ALA A 275 2.67 -28.26 42.35
C ALA A 275 3.98 -27.48 42.18
N ARG A 276 4.12 -26.74 41.07
CA ARG A 276 5.32 -25.96 40.77
C ARG A 276 5.34 -24.63 41.52
N GLU A 277 4.17 -24.03 41.73
CA GLU A 277 4.02 -22.83 42.55
C GLU A 277 4.20 -23.11 44.06
N ALA A 278 3.91 -24.34 44.49
CA ALA A 278 3.81 -24.70 45.91
C ALA A 278 5.15 -24.96 46.63
N ASP A 279 6.31 -24.85 45.95
CA ASP A 279 7.63 -25.20 46.51
C ASP A 279 8.15 -24.20 47.56
N GLY A 280 7.59 -22.98 47.62
CA GLY A 280 7.94 -21.97 48.63
C GLY A 280 9.35 -21.38 48.52
N ALA A 281 10.14 -21.80 47.52
CA ALA A 281 11.43 -21.25 47.15
C ALA A 281 11.34 -20.52 45.80
N GLU A 282 11.82 -21.13 44.71
CA GLU A 282 11.87 -20.52 43.36
C GLU A 282 10.56 -20.64 42.56
N GLY A 283 9.54 -21.32 43.12
CA GLY A 283 8.19 -21.41 42.56
C GLY A 283 8.14 -21.57 41.03
N GLN A 284 7.60 -20.55 40.36
CA GLN A 284 7.54 -20.44 38.90
C GLN A 284 8.44 -19.34 38.32
N ASP A 285 9.58 -19.05 38.96
CA ASP A 285 10.52 -18.01 38.50
C ASP A 285 11.05 -18.28 37.09
N ASP A 286 11.19 -19.55 36.69
CA ASP A 286 11.58 -19.93 35.33
C ASP A 286 10.51 -19.59 34.28
N LEU A 287 9.26 -19.43 34.70
CA LEU A 287 8.11 -19.04 33.88
C LEU A 287 7.76 -17.57 34.04
N LEU A 288 8.58 -16.78 34.76
CA LEU A 288 8.31 -15.38 35.02
C LEU A 288 8.16 -14.58 33.72
N ARG A 289 8.95 -14.91 32.70
CA ARG A 289 8.89 -14.28 31.37
C ARG A 289 7.54 -14.52 30.68
N GLU A 290 6.90 -15.66 30.91
CA GLU A 290 5.59 -15.99 30.36
C GLU A 290 4.43 -15.57 31.25
N ASN A 291 4.62 -15.52 32.57
CA ASN A 291 3.61 -15.14 33.56
C ASN A 291 3.44 -13.63 33.66
N ASN A 292 4.54 -12.87 33.69
CA ASN A 292 4.52 -11.41 33.77
C ASN A 292 4.39 -10.79 32.38
N LYS A 293 3.16 -10.52 31.96
CA LYS A 293 2.87 -9.94 30.64
C LYS A 293 3.21 -8.45 30.62
N THR A 294 4.06 -8.04 29.69
CA THR A 294 4.44 -6.63 29.50
C THR A 294 3.66 -5.99 28.34
N PHE A 295 3.49 -4.67 28.42
CA PHE A 295 2.99 -3.85 27.32
C PHE A 295 4.14 -3.03 26.74
N ASP A 296 4.83 -3.62 25.77
CA ASP A 296 6.01 -3.00 25.17
C ASP A 296 5.59 -1.95 24.14
N VAL A 297 6.08 -0.72 24.31
CA VAL A 297 5.92 0.35 23.32
C VAL A 297 7.30 0.63 22.73
N THR A 298 7.43 0.41 21.43
CA THR A 298 8.68 0.60 20.70
C THR A 298 8.59 1.79 19.76
N ASP A 299 9.73 2.20 19.24
CA ASP A 299 9.85 3.23 18.22
C ASP A 299 10.02 2.62 16.84
N GLY A 300 9.52 3.32 15.82
CA GLY A 300 9.78 3.05 14.42
C GLY A 300 10.18 4.33 13.70
N SER A 301 10.80 4.19 12.53
CA SER A 301 11.20 5.28 11.66
C SER A 301 10.58 5.13 10.27
N ILE A 302 10.25 6.25 9.66
CA ILE A 302 9.72 6.29 8.29
C ILE A 302 10.37 7.42 7.50
N GLU A 303 10.67 7.11 6.25
CA GLU A 303 11.12 8.05 5.23
C GLU A 303 10.17 7.95 4.04
N MET A 304 9.68 9.09 3.57
CA MET A 304 8.73 9.19 2.47
C MET A 304 9.27 10.19 1.43
N ALA A 305 9.51 9.73 0.21
CA ALA A 305 10.00 10.57 -0.88
C ALA A 305 8.87 10.86 -1.89
N VAL A 306 8.58 12.13 -2.11
CA VAL A 306 7.54 12.57 -3.05
C VAL A 306 8.04 12.40 -4.49
N ASN A 307 7.37 11.58 -5.29
CA ASN A 307 7.75 11.35 -6.70
C ASN A 307 6.80 12.01 -7.69
N LYS A 308 5.54 12.16 -7.30
CA LYS A 308 4.46 12.68 -8.14
C LYS A 308 3.67 13.71 -7.34
N LEU A 309 3.23 14.76 -8.02
CA LEU A 309 2.35 15.76 -7.40
C LEU A 309 1.45 16.44 -8.43
N ASP A 310 0.30 16.87 -7.96
CA ASP A 310 -0.63 17.71 -8.70
C ASP A 310 -0.92 19.00 -7.90
N PRO A 311 -0.35 20.14 -8.32
CA PRO A 311 -0.56 21.42 -7.64
C PRO A 311 -2.01 21.90 -7.62
N SER A 312 -2.84 21.46 -8.58
CA SER A 312 -4.22 21.94 -8.71
C SER A 312 -5.16 21.33 -7.66
N SER A 313 -4.93 20.08 -7.31
CA SER A 313 -5.70 19.31 -6.33
C SER A 313 -5.02 19.23 -4.96
N GLY A 314 -3.74 19.63 -4.87
CA GLY A 314 -2.91 19.50 -3.68
C GLY A 314 -2.48 18.06 -3.41
N GLU A 315 -2.60 17.15 -4.38
CA GLU A 315 -2.27 15.74 -4.23
C GLU A 315 -0.77 15.51 -4.35
N ILE A 316 -0.24 14.65 -3.50
CA ILE A 316 1.14 14.17 -3.51
C ILE A 316 1.14 12.65 -3.44
N ALA A 317 2.07 12.03 -4.15
CA ALA A 317 2.28 10.59 -4.10
C ALA A 317 3.76 10.26 -4.26
N GLY A 318 4.16 9.12 -3.72
CA GLY A 318 5.58 8.78 -3.67
C GLY A 318 5.84 7.39 -3.15
N VAL A 319 7.09 7.18 -2.74
CA VAL A 319 7.54 5.93 -2.14
C VAL A 319 7.85 6.15 -0.68
N PHE A 320 7.67 5.12 0.14
CA PHE A 320 8.10 5.15 1.53
C PHE A 320 8.93 3.92 1.87
N VAL A 321 9.82 4.13 2.83
CA VAL A 321 10.57 3.09 3.53
C VAL A 321 10.31 3.28 5.01
N SER A 322 9.87 2.23 5.69
CA SER A 322 9.61 2.26 7.12
C SER A 322 10.31 1.10 7.81
N GLU A 323 10.96 1.40 8.92
CA GLU A 323 11.58 0.42 9.79
C GLU A 323 10.84 0.40 11.15
N GLN A 324 10.54 -0.79 11.65
CA GLN A 324 9.89 -0.96 12.95
C GLN A 324 10.15 -2.34 13.54
N LEU A 325 9.87 -2.49 14.83
CA LEU A 325 9.94 -3.77 15.52
C LEU A 325 8.64 -4.60 15.39
N SER A 326 8.79 -5.92 15.49
CA SER A 326 7.69 -6.89 15.45
C SER A 326 7.00 -7.06 16.81
N ASP A 327 6.02 -7.97 16.84
CA ASP A 327 5.40 -8.44 18.08
C ASP A 327 6.42 -9.08 19.05
N THR A 328 6.24 -8.83 20.35
CA THR A 328 7.01 -9.41 21.48
C THR A 328 6.26 -10.50 22.25
N ASP A 329 5.02 -10.82 21.83
CA ASP A 329 4.13 -11.74 22.56
C ASP A 329 3.96 -11.36 24.04
N MET A 330 3.75 -10.06 24.28
CA MET A 330 3.63 -9.46 25.62
C MET A 330 4.87 -9.71 26.50
N GLY A 331 6.07 -9.57 25.91
CA GLY A 331 7.36 -9.77 26.59
C GLY A 331 7.91 -11.20 26.54
N ALA A 332 7.14 -12.16 26.03
CA ALA A 332 7.56 -13.56 26.01
C ALA A 332 8.67 -13.87 24.98
N LYS A 333 8.85 -13.05 23.93
CA LYS A 333 9.90 -13.23 22.92
C LYS A 333 10.53 -11.89 22.49
N ASP A 334 11.72 -11.95 21.93
CA ASP A 334 12.41 -10.76 21.44
C ASP A 334 11.83 -10.36 20.06
N PRO A 335 11.60 -9.07 19.80
CA PRO A 335 11.05 -8.62 18.52
C PRO A 335 12.10 -8.66 17.41
N LYS A 336 11.67 -8.92 16.18
CA LYS A 336 12.49 -8.83 14.97
C LYS A 336 12.34 -7.46 14.32
N ARG A 337 13.39 -6.98 13.63
CA ARG A 337 13.32 -5.76 12.83
C ARG A 337 12.63 -6.04 11.50
N LEU A 338 11.66 -5.20 11.15
CA LEU A 338 10.95 -5.23 9.89
C LEU A 338 11.32 -4.00 9.07
N LEU A 339 11.48 -4.22 7.77
CA LEU A 339 11.64 -3.17 6.77
C LEU A 339 10.49 -3.27 5.77
N LEU A 340 9.67 -2.23 5.74
CA LEU A 340 8.49 -2.11 4.89
C LEU A 340 8.81 -1.10 3.78
N LYS A 341 8.57 -1.50 2.53
CA LYS A 341 8.75 -0.61 1.36
C LYS A 341 7.46 -0.56 0.59
N GLY A 342 7.03 0.63 0.20
CA GLY A 342 5.75 0.79 -0.46
C GLY A 342 5.56 2.14 -1.13
N ILE A 343 4.31 2.42 -1.47
CA ILE A 343 3.87 3.68 -2.04
C ILE A 343 2.98 4.42 -1.05
N PHE A 344 3.02 5.75 -1.09
CA PHE A 344 2.09 6.57 -0.33
C PHE A 344 1.37 7.57 -1.23
N TYR A 345 0.20 8.00 -0.76
CA TYR A 345 -0.60 9.07 -1.33
C TYR A 345 -1.07 9.97 -0.19
N ALA A 346 -1.12 11.28 -0.42
CA ALA A 346 -1.71 12.23 0.52
C ALA A 346 -2.21 13.46 -0.22
N ARG A 347 -2.97 14.31 0.48
CA ARG A 347 -3.42 15.59 -0.04
C ARG A 347 -3.16 16.70 0.96
N VAL A 348 -2.63 17.80 0.45
CA VAL A 348 -2.38 19.02 1.22
C VAL A 348 -3.57 19.95 1.07
N VAL A 349 -4.10 20.41 2.20
CA VAL A 349 -5.27 21.31 2.26
C VAL A 349 -4.94 22.46 3.20
N GLU A 350 -5.35 23.67 2.83
CA GLU A 350 -5.26 24.82 3.73
C GLU A 350 -6.26 24.68 4.88
N ASP A 351 -5.80 24.86 6.12
CA ASP A 351 -6.63 24.73 7.31
C ASP A 351 -7.38 26.05 7.60
N ALA A 352 -8.51 26.24 6.92
CA ALA A 352 -9.34 27.43 7.06
C ALA A 352 -9.98 27.60 8.46
N ALA A 353 -9.95 26.56 9.32
CA ALA A 353 -10.49 26.61 10.68
C ALA A 353 -9.52 27.22 11.71
N ALA A 354 -8.32 27.66 11.29
CA ALA A 354 -7.30 28.19 12.18
C ALA A 354 -7.12 29.72 12.11
N THR A 355 -7.99 30.41 11.38
CA THR A 355 -8.17 31.86 11.41
C THR A 355 -9.41 32.21 12.24
N GLU A 356 -9.32 32.01 13.54
CA GLU A 356 -10.07 32.77 14.57
C GLU A 356 -9.13 33.11 15.72
#